data_AF-A0A924NGH5-F1
#
_entry.id   AF-A0A924NGH5-F1
#
_cell.length_a   1.000
_cell.length_b   1.000
_cell.length_c   1.000
_cell.angle_alpha   90.00
_cell.angle_beta   90.00
_cell.angle_gamma   90.00
#
_symmetry.space_group_name_H-M   'P 1'
#
loop_
_entity.id
_entity.type
_entity.pdbx_description
1 polymer ?
#
loop_
_entity_poly.entity_id
_entity_poly.type
_entity_poly.pdbx_seq_one_letter_code
_entity_poly.pdbx_strand_id
1 'polypeptide(L)'
;MRFVGGDVERAGALRAHLNDIAADCAAAGAAVTPADLELRLHGRAALGTAGPSGDTALRLEVLHGRDSDALRICVTSCADGTLDAERRTAAATVNRLDGHRAFLWEDDRAGQPHDPSEAVAVARASDGLVLIVGGALSAEAETDYAAARDGGAARYVLVRDTDKQDRRTDAFIRVCGGDAATTRRFANRVELASHLHDSLTRAMVRNHRLQSLAARTSLTVGPAAW
;
A
#
# COMPACT_ATOMS: atom_id res chain seq x y z
N MET A 1 22.60 23.74 -17.39
CA MET A 1 22.74 22.76 -16.30
C MET A 1 22.33 23.43 -14.99
N ARG A 2 21.04 23.32 -14.60
CA ARG A 2 20.51 23.80 -13.30
C ARG A 2 19.21 23.04 -13.02
N PHE A 3 19.25 22.09 -12.09
CA PHE A 3 18.11 21.60 -11.30
C PHE A 3 18.66 20.84 -10.10
N VAL A 4 18.90 21.55 -8.98
CA VAL A 4 19.14 20.95 -7.64
C VAL A 4 18.36 21.70 -6.54
N GLY A 5 17.52 22.68 -6.91
CA GLY A 5 16.82 23.53 -5.92
C GLY A 5 15.59 22.88 -5.28
N GLY A 6 14.92 21.95 -5.97
CA GLY A 6 13.63 21.42 -5.52
C GLY A 6 13.69 20.42 -4.37
N ASP A 7 14.80 19.67 -4.24
CA ASP A 7 14.90 18.62 -3.21
C ASP A 7 15.24 19.18 -1.83
N VAL A 8 15.98 20.29 -1.76
CA VAL A 8 16.32 20.94 -0.50
C VAL A 8 15.10 21.62 0.13
N GLU A 9 14.28 22.30 -0.67
CA GLU A 9 13.04 22.94 -0.20
C GLU A 9 12.03 21.89 0.29
N ARG A 10 11.91 20.76 -0.41
CA ARG A 10 11.04 19.64 0.00
C ARG A 10 11.51 18.97 1.29
N ALA A 11 12.83 18.76 1.46
CA ALA A 11 13.39 18.22 2.69
C ALA A 11 13.16 19.15 3.89
N GLY A 12 13.29 20.46 3.69
CA GLY A 12 12.99 21.47 4.72
C GLY A 12 11.52 21.46 5.15
N ALA A 13 10.60 21.42 4.18
CA ALA A 13 9.16 21.37 4.45
C ALA A 13 8.74 20.07 5.17
N LEU A 14 9.30 18.92 4.77
CA LEU A 14 9.07 17.65 5.44
C LEU A 14 9.54 17.72 6.89
N ARG A 15 10.76 18.20 7.14
CA ARG A 15 11.33 18.27 8.49
C ARG A 15 10.55 19.22 9.42
N ALA A 16 10.08 20.35 8.90
CA ALA A 16 9.18 21.24 9.64
C ALA A 16 7.89 20.51 10.06
N HIS A 17 7.27 19.79 9.12
CA HIS A 17 6.07 19.01 9.39
C HIS A 17 6.28 17.89 10.42
N LEU A 18 7.43 17.22 10.39
CA LEU A 18 7.78 16.18 11.39
C LEU A 18 8.02 16.76 12.79
N ASN A 19 8.56 17.97 12.88
CA ASN A 19 8.69 18.67 14.16
C ASN A 19 7.32 19.02 14.75
N ASP A 20 6.36 19.46 13.92
CA ASP A 20 5.00 19.75 14.38
C ASP A 20 4.31 18.48 14.90
N ILE A 21 4.44 17.36 14.19
CA ILE A 21 3.89 16.05 14.62
C ILE A 21 4.55 15.60 15.93
N ALA A 22 5.86 15.73 16.08
CA ALA A 22 6.56 15.36 17.31
C ALA A 22 6.11 16.24 18.50
N ALA A 23 5.89 17.55 18.27
CA ALA A 23 5.37 18.45 19.29
C ALA A 23 3.95 18.07 19.73
N ASP A 24 3.08 17.71 18.79
CA ASP A 24 1.72 17.23 19.07
C ASP A 24 1.74 15.90 19.83
N CYS A 25 2.62 14.96 19.47
CA CYS A 25 2.81 13.70 20.19
C CYS A 25 3.30 13.94 21.63
N ALA A 26 4.27 14.85 21.82
CA ALA A 26 4.78 15.20 23.14
C ALA A 26 3.68 15.84 24.01
N ALA A 27 2.84 16.71 23.45
CA ALA A 27 1.70 17.30 24.14
C ALA A 27 0.66 16.25 24.57
N ALA A 28 0.58 15.13 23.85
CA ALA A 28 -0.28 13.99 24.18
C ALA A 28 0.38 12.96 25.14
N GLY A 29 1.59 13.24 25.65
CA GLY A 29 2.32 12.34 26.55
C GLY A 29 3.03 11.18 25.85
N ALA A 30 3.11 11.18 24.52
CA ALA A 30 3.86 10.19 23.76
C ALA A 30 5.29 10.68 23.52
N ALA A 31 6.28 9.92 23.97
CA ALA A 31 7.69 10.20 23.68
C ALA A 31 8.03 9.76 22.25
N VAL A 32 7.71 10.62 21.27
CA VAL A 32 8.05 10.41 19.85
C VAL A 32 8.89 11.60 19.39
N THR A 33 10.13 11.34 19.01
CA THR A 33 11.03 12.38 18.50
C THR A 33 10.89 12.53 16.98
N PRO A 34 11.29 13.69 16.40
CA PRO A 34 11.37 13.84 14.96
C PRO A 34 12.28 12.78 14.31
N ALA A 35 13.32 12.33 15.02
CA ALA A 35 14.20 11.25 14.56
C ALA A 35 13.48 9.89 14.52
N ASP A 36 12.55 9.61 15.44
CA ASP A 36 11.71 8.40 15.39
C ASP A 36 10.74 8.44 14.21
N LEU A 37 10.21 9.62 13.88
CA LEU A 37 9.34 9.82 12.72
C LEU A 37 10.13 9.74 11.41
N GLU A 38 11.31 10.36 11.33
CA GLU A 38 12.23 10.22 10.19
C GLU A 38 12.67 8.75 10.03
N LEU A 39 12.94 8.01 11.11
CA LEU A 39 13.25 6.59 11.07
C LEU A 39 12.05 5.74 10.63
N ARG A 40 10.81 6.13 10.95
CA ARG A 40 9.61 5.42 10.47
C ARG A 40 9.27 5.75 9.02
N LEU A 41 9.57 6.98 8.57
CA LEU A 41 9.34 7.44 7.20
C LEU A 41 10.45 7.03 6.23
N HIS A 42 11.69 7.01 6.70
CA HIS A 42 12.91 6.70 5.94
C HIS A 42 13.64 5.44 6.43
N GLY A 43 12.99 4.63 7.28
CA GLY A 43 13.46 3.33 7.82
C GLY A 43 13.76 2.25 6.80
N ARG A 44 13.96 2.64 5.55
CA ARG A 44 14.62 1.87 4.51
C ARG A 44 16.14 1.87 4.66
N ALA A 45 16.74 2.77 5.45
CA ALA A 45 18.21 2.94 5.50
C ALA A 45 18.92 2.36 6.74
N ALA A 46 18.25 2.24 7.90
CA ALA A 46 18.91 1.86 9.16
C ALA A 46 18.75 0.38 9.56
N LEU A 47 17.76 -0.33 8.97
CA LEU A 47 17.74 -1.79 8.94
C LEU A 47 18.53 -2.19 7.69
N GLY A 48 19.73 -2.75 7.89
CA GLY A 48 20.65 -3.09 6.81
C GLY A 48 19.93 -3.70 5.60
N THR A 49 19.99 -3.02 4.46
CA THR A 49 19.40 -3.44 3.19
C THR A 49 20.21 -4.57 2.56
N ALA A 50 20.34 -5.70 3.26
CA ALA A 50 20.25 -6.95 2.54
C ALA A 50 18.77 -7.09 2.24
N GLY A 51 18.35 -6.73 1.02
CA GLY A 51 17.09 -7.26 0.51
C GLY A 51 17.06 -8.77 0.77
N PRO A 52 15.88 -9.38 0.99
CA PRO A 52 15.81 -10.83 1.18
C PRO A 52 16.70 -11.50 0.14
N SER A 53 17.56 -12.43 0.58
CA SER A 53 18.40 -13.19 -0.36
C SER A 53 17.51 -13.66 -1.51
N GLY A 54 18.04 -13.80 -2.74
CA GLY A 54 17.22 -14.23 -3.88
C GLY A 54 16.36 -15.47 -3.57
N ASP A 55 16.87 -16.33 -2.70
CA ASP A 55 16.20 -17.52 -2.15
C ASP A 55 15.01 -17.20 -1.23
N THR A 56 15.10 -16.17 -0.40
CA THR A 56 14.00 -15.71 0.46
C THR A 56 12.90 -15.00 -0.34
N ALA A 57 13.27 -14.20 -1.34
CA ALA A 57 12.30 -13.57 -2.23
C ALA A 57 11.54 -14.62 -3.06
N LEU A 58 12.26 -15.62 -3.60
CA LEU A 58 11.64 -16.74 -4.32
C LEU A 58 10.75 -17.57 -3.39
N ARG A 59 11.18 -17.83 -2.15
CA ARG A 59 10.39 -18.59 -1.18
C ARG A 59 9.11 -17.85 -0.77
N LEU A 60 9.17 -16.53 -0.58
CA LEU A 60 7.98 -15.71 -0.39
C LEU A 60 7.07 -15.77 -1.61
N GLU A 61 7.63 -15.73 -2.82
CA GLU A 61 6.87 -15.84 -4.06
C GLU A 61 6.18 -17.21 -4.18
N VAL A 62 6.85 -18.29 -3.78
CA VAL A 62 6.30 -19.66 -3.85
C VAL A 62 5.27 -19.93 -2.76
N LEU A 63 5.48 -19.44 -1.53
CA LEU A 63 4.61 -19.72 -0.39
C LEU A 63 3.43 -18.75 -0.29
N HIS A 64 3.65 -17.49 -0.66
CA HIS A 64 2.70 -16.39 -0.47
C HIS A 64 2.52 -15.54 -1.73
N GLY A 65 3.25 -15.86 -2.81
CA GLY A 65 3.31 -15.01 -3.99
C GLY A 65 2.28 -15.35 -5.04
N ARG A 66 2.47 -14.65 -6.15
CA ARG A 66 1.44 -14.26 -7.10
C ARG A 66 0.85 -15.48 -7.78
N ASP A 67 -0.47 -15.48 -7.95
CA ASP A 67 -1.11 -16.52 -8.74
C ASP A 67 -0.55 -16.47 -10.16
N SER A 68 -0.25 -17.63 -10.76
CA SER A 68 0.42 -17.67 -12.06
C SER A 68 -0.40 -17.07 -13.20
N ASP A 69 -1.71 -16.96 -13.00
CA ASP A 69 -2.73 -16.56 -13.96
C ASP A 69 -3.55 -15.34 -13.53
N ALA A 70 -3.31 -14.80 -12.33
CA ALA A 70 -4.06 -13.67 -11.80
C ALA A 70 -3.22 -12.74 -10.92
N LEU A 71 -3.50 -11.44 -11.00
CA LEU A 71 -2.99 -10.44 -10.09
C LEU A 71 -3.64 -10.62 -8.72
N ARG A 72 -2.82 -10.88 -7.71
CA ARG A 72 -3.32 -11.03 -6.33
C ARG A 72 -3.46 -9.67 -5.67
N ILE A 73 -4.67 -9.36 -5.21
CA ILE A 73 -4.98 -8.12 -4.50
C ILE A 73 -5.38 -8.45 -3.06
N CYS A 74 -4.53 -8.11 -2.10
CA CYS A 74 -4.84 -8.26 -0.68
C CYS A 74 -5.87 -7.20 -0.25
N VAL A 75 -6.92 -7.62 0.48
CA VAL A 75 -7.94 -6.73 1.03
C VAL A 75 -7.86 -6.73 2.55
N THR A 76 -7.56 -5.57 3.14
CA THR A 76 -7.43 -5.39 4.60
C THR A 76 -8.23 -4.18 5.08
N SER A 77 -8.53 -4.16 6.38
CA SER A 77 -9.20 -3.05 7.06
C SER A 77 -8.81 -3.02 8.54
N CYS A 78 -9.38 -2.10 9.32
CA CYS A 78 -9.32 -2.20 10.77
C CYS A 78 -9.92 -3.54 11.25
N ALA A 79 -9.30 -4.14 12.27
CA ALA A 79 -9.64 -5.49 12.77
C ALA A 79 -10.87 -5.55 13.70
N ASP A 80 -11.68 -4.49 13.77
CA ASP A 80 -12.85 -4.41 14.66
C ASP A 80 -14.13 -5.04 14.07
N GLY A 81 -14.06 -5.56 12.83
CA GLY A 81 -15.17 -6.19 12.12
C GLY A 81 -16.22 -5.22 11.58
N THR A 82 -16.10 -3.91 11.85
CA THR A 82 -17.11 -2.91 11.44
C THR A 82 -17.13 -2.65 9.93
N LEU A 83 -16.16 -3.20 9.21
CA LEU A 83 -15.94 -3.05 7.76
C LEU A 83 -16.05 -4.37 6.99
N ASP A 84 -16.57 -5.44 7.60
CA ASP A 84 -16.68 -6.76 6.95
C ASP A 84 -17.48 -6.72 5.65
N ALA A 85 -18.57 -5.96 5.61
CA ALA A 85 -19.41 -5.83 4.43
C ALA A 85 -18.67 -5.10 3.30
N GLU A 86 -17.90 -4.06 3.64
CA GLU A 86 -17.06 -3.30 2.73
C GLU A 86 -15.90 -4.14 2.20
N ARG A 87 -15.22 -4.91 3.07
CA ARG A 87 -14.15 -5.85 2.67
C ARG A 87 -14.66 -6.90 1.69
N ARG A 88 -15.79 -7.54 1.98
CA ARG A 88 -16.42 -8.51 1.06
C ARG A 88 -16.83 -7.86 -0.26
N THR A 89 -17.30 -6.60 -0.23
CA THR A 89 -17.63 -5.85 -1.44
C THR A 89 -16.38 -5.53 -2.27
N ALA A 90 -15.27 -5.17 -1.61
CA ALA A 90 -13.99 -4.96 -2.27
C ALA A 90 -13.48 -6.25 -2.90
N ALA A 91 -13.45 -7.36 -2.15
CA ALA A 91 -13.03 -8.67 -2.65
C ALA A 91 -13.87 -9.13 -3.85
N ALA A 92 -15.20 -9.02 -3.76
CA ALA A 92 -16.10 -9.32 -4.88
C ALA A 92 -15.86 -8.40 -6.09
N THR A 93 -15.46 -7.14 -5.87
CA THR A 93 -15.13 -6.21 -6.97
C THR A 93 -13.83 -6.57 -7.65
N VAL A 94 -12.80 -6.97 -6.90
CA VAL A 94 -11.55 -7.49 -7.46
C VAL A 94 -11.83 -8.76 -8.28
N ASN A 95 -12.55 -9.73 -7.70
CA ASN A 95 -12.83 -11.02 -8.35
C ASN A 95 -13.71 -10.92 -9.61
N ARG A 96 -14.39 -9.79 -9.83
CA ARG A 96 -15.16 -9.54 -11.06
C ARG A 96 -14.28 -9.08 -12.24
N LEU A 97 -13.03 -8.69 -11.99
CA LEU A 97 -12.10 -8.29 -13.04
C LEU A 97 -11.33 -9.51 -13.53
N ASP A 98 -11.33 -9.72 -14.85
CA ASP A 98 -10.54 -10.78 -15.46
C ASP A 98 -9.05 -10.63 -15.09
N GLY A 99 -8.41 -11.75 -14.77
CA GLY A 99 -7.01 -11.79 -14.36
C GLY A 99 -6.72 -11.14 -12.99
N HIS A 100 -7.73 -10.97 -12.14
CA HIS A 100 -7.54 -10.53 -10.75
C HIS A 100 -8.13 -11.54 -9.77
N ARG A 101 -7.48 -11.66 -8.60
CA ARG A 101 -7.96 -12.47 -7.48
C ARG A 101 -7.79 -11.70 -6.18
N ALA A 102 -8.86 -11.57 -5.43
CA ALA A 102 -8.81 -11.06 -4.07
C ALA A 102 -8.20 -12.11 -3.15
N PHE A 103 -7.32 -11.65 -2.26
CA PHE A 103 -6.97 -12.38 -1.04
C PHE A 103 -7.69 -11.73 0.14
N LEU A 104 -8.50 -12.52 0.83
CA LEU A 104 -9.16 -12.12 2.07
C LEU A 104 -8.87 -13.18 3.13
N TRP A 105 -8.26 -12.77 4.25
CA TRP A 105 -7.77 -13.72 5.26
C TRP A 105 -8.84 -14.72 5.70
N GLU A 106 -10.07 -14.25 5.97
CA GLU A 106 -11.15 -15.11 6.45
C GLU A 106 -11.55 -16.20 5.45
N ASP A 107 -11.45 -15.90 4.15
CA ASP A 107 -11.88 -16.81 3.09
C ASP A 107 -10.74 -17.77 2.69
N ASP A 108 -9.53 -17.25 2.49
CA ASP A 108 -8.39 -18.03 1.98
C ASP A 108 -7.72 -18.91 3.06
N ARG A 109 -7.87 -18.56 4.35
CA ARG A 109 -7.32 -19.33 5.47
C ARG A 109 -8.37 -20.07 6.31
N ALA A 110 -9.64 -20.01 5.90
CA ALA A 110 -10.78 -20.82 6.34
C ALA A 110 -10.66 -21.40 7.77
N GLY A 111 -10.80 -20.53 8.78
CA GLY A 111 -10.81 -20.93 10.20
C GLY A 111 -9.46 -20.94 10.90
N GLN A 112 -8.37 -20.60 10.20
CA GLN A 112 -7.09 -20.35 10.86
C GLN A 112 -7.09 -18.98 11.54
N PRO A 113 -6.60 -18.89 12.78
CA PRO A 113 -6.37 -17.61 13.44
C PRO A 113 -5.48 -16.71 12.58
N HIS A 114 -5.74 -15.41 12.61
CA HIS A 114 -4.92 -14.42 11.93
C HIS A 114 -3.48 -14.46 12.48
N ASP A 115 -2.53 -14.88 11.65
CA ASP A 115 -1.10 -14.79 11.95
C ASP A 115 -0.55 -13.48 11.35
N PRO A 116 -0.17 -12.49 12.19
CA PRO A 116 0.32 -11.20 11.71
C PRO A 116 1.56 -11.32 10.81
N SER A 117 2.44 -12.30 11.06
CA SER A 117 3.66 -12.47 10.27
C SER A 117 3.36 -12.94 8.85
N GLU A 118 2.37 -13.83 8.72
CA GLU A 118 1.92 -14.33 7.44
C GLU A 118 1.09 -13.29 6.68
N ALA A 119 0.21 -12.54 7.36
CA ALA A 119 -0.52 -11.43 6.75
C ALA A 119 0.43 -10.40 6.13
N VAL A 120 1.50 -10.04 6.84
CA VAL A 120 2.57 -9.17 6.35
C VAL A 120 3.29 -9.76 5.15
N ALA A 121 3.58 -11.06 5.17
CA ALA A 121 4.22 -11.75 4.05
C ALA A 121 3.34 -11.74 2.79
N VAL A 122 2.03 -12.00 2.95
CA VAL A 122 1.05 -11.97 1.85
C VAL A 122 0.89 -10.54 1.32
N ALA A 123 0.74 -9.55 2.19
CA ALA A 123 0.63 -8.14 1.78
C ALA A 123 1.88 -7.69 0.98
N ARG A 124 3.08 -8.10 1.42
CA ARG A 124 4.35 -7.82 0.74
C ARG A 124 4.46 -8.51 -0.63
N ALA A 125 3.96 -9.74 -0.76
CA ALA A 125 4.07 -10.51 -2.00
C ALA A 125 2.96 -10.20 -3.02
N SER A 126 1.87 -9.57 -2.59
CA SER A 126 0.72 -9.23 -3.44
C SER A 126 1.05 -8.21 -4.54
N ASP A 127 0.32 -8.25 -5.65
CA ASP A 127 0.39 -7.26 -6.73
C ASP A 127 -0.27 -5.94 -6.34
N GLY A 128 -1.26 -6.01 -5.45
CA GLY A 128 -1.93 -4.84 -4.90
C GLY A 128 -2.44 -5.05 -3.47
N LEU A 129 -2.72 -3.93 -2.82
CA LEU A 129 -3.36 -3.84 -1.52
C LEU A 129 -4.52 -2.85 -1.57
N VAL A 130 -5.69 -3.29 -1.11
CA VAL A 130 -6.83 -2.45 -0.79
C VAL A 130 -6.92 -2.31 0.73
N LEU A 131 -6.72 -1.09 1.23
CA LEU A 131 -6.91 -0.73 2.63
C LEU A 131 -8.20 0.07 2.78
N ILE A 132 -9.16 -0.46 3.54
CA ILE A 132 -10.42 0.22 3.85
C ILE A 132 -10.33 0.84 5.25
N VAL A 133 -10.64 2.13 5.36
CA VAL A 133 -10.54 2.89 6.61
C VAL A 133 -11.92 3.46 6.99
N GLY A 134 -12.41 3.12 8.17
CA GLY A 134 -13.73 3.54 8.68
C GLY A 134 -13.73 3.92 10.16
N GLY A 135 -12.63 4.48 10.65
CA GLY A 135 -12.45 4.80 12.06
C GLY A 135 -10.97 4.97 12.39
N ALA A 136 -10.59 4.61 13.62
CA ALA A 136 -9.19 4.58 14.02
C ALA A 136 -8.45 3.44 13.31
N LEU A 137 -7.31 3.77 12.70
CA LEU A 137 -6.46 2.80 12.01
C LEU A 137 -5.78 1.86 13.02
N SER A 138 -5.83 0.56 12.76
CA SER A 138 -5.15 -0.42 13.60
C SER A 138 -3.67 -0.55 13.23
N ALA A 139 -2.85 -1.00 14.19
CA ALA A 139 -1.42 -1.19 13.97
C ALA A 139 -1.14 -2.30 12.93
N GLU A 140 -2.00 -3.32 12.87
CA GLU A 140 -1.95 -4.39 11.88
C GLU A 140 -2.15 -3.83 10.47
N ALA A 141 -3.19 -3.02 10.26
CA ALA A 141 -3.47 -2.40 8.97
C ALA A 141 -2.35 -1.46 8.50
N GLU A 142 -1.72 -0.71 9.42
CA GLU A 142 -0.51 0.08 9.11
C GLU A 142 0.66 -0.81 8.68
N THR A 143 0.84 -1.95 9.35
CA THR A 143 1.92 -2.90 9.08
C THR A 143 1.72 -3.57 7.72
N ASP A 144 0.51 -4.01 7.40
CA ASP A 144 0.15 -4.56 6.09
C ASP A 144 0.40 -3.55 4.97
N TYR A 145 -0.01 -2.30 5.19
CA TYR A 145 0.22 -1.21 4.23
C TYR A 145 1.70 -0.96 3.98
N ALA A 146 2.51 -0.91 5.04
CA ALA A 146 3.94 -0.76 4.93
C ALA A 146 4.59 -1.94 4.21
N ALA A 147 4.15 -3.17 4.50
CA ALA A 147 4.63 -4.38 3.86
C ALA A 147 4.34 -4.39 2.35
N ALA A 148 3.10 -4.05 1.95
CA ALA A 148 2.71 -3.92 0.55
C ALA A 148 3.51 -2.84 -0.17
N ARG A 149 3.75 -1.69 0.48
CA ARG A 149 4.61 -0.62 -0.05
C ARG A 149 6.02 -1.13 -0.31
N ASP A 150 6.62 -1.80 0.66
CA ASP A 150 7.98 -2.32 0.54
C ASP A 150 8.10 -3.39 -0.55
N GLY A 151 7.03 -4.18 -0.76
CA GLY A 151 6.88 -5.14 -1.84
C GLY A 151 6.64 -4.52 -3.22
N GLY A 152 6.41 -3.20 -3.28
CA GLY A 152 6.11 -2.51 -4.54
C GLY A 152 4.69 -2.73 -5.05
N ALA A 153 3.78 -3.21 -4.20
CA ALA A 153 2.39 -3.44 -4.56
C ALA A 153 1.66 -2.12 -4.89
N ALA A 154 0.69 -2.19 -5.79
CA ALA A 154 -0.22 -1.08 -6.05
C ALA A 154 -1.14 -0.88 -4.83
N ARG A 155 -1.19 0.34 -4.27
CA ARG A 155 -1.92 0.60 -3.02
C ARG A 155 -3.15 1.47 -3.28
N TYR A 156 -4.30 1.02 -2.78
CA TYR A 156 -5.60 1.68 -2.86
C TYR A 156 -6.11 1.91 -1.45
N VAL A 157 -6.26 3.18 -1.05
CA VAL A 157 -6.76 3.56 0.28
C VAL A 157 -8.16 4.11 0.12
N LEU A 158 -9.16 3.38 0.61
CA LEU A 158 -10.58 3.73 0.52
C LEU A 158 -11.07 4.16 1.90
N VAL A 159 -11.50 5.41 2.04
CA VAL A 159 -11.86 6.04 3.32
C VAL A 159 -13.37 6.23 3.39
N ARG A 160 -14.04 5.68 4.40
CA ARG A 160 -15.48 5.85 4.62
C ARG A 160 -15.76 7.27 5.10
N ASP A 161 -16.63 7.99 4.39
CA ASP A 161 -16.90 9.41 4.64
C ASP A 161 -17.73 9.68 5.89
N THR A 162 -18.52 8.70 6.32
CA THR A 162 -19.44 8.85 7.46
C THR A 162 -18.72 8.83 8.81
N ASP A 163 -17.47 8.37 8.86
CA ASP A 163 -16.77 8.17 10.12
C ASP A 163 -15.82 9.31 10.41
N LYS A 164 -15.78 9.67 11.69
CA LYS A 164 -14.78 10.59 12.20
C LYS A 164 -13.46 9.84 12.41
N GLN A 165 -12.45 10.22 11.64
CA GLN A 165 -11.08 9.74 11.86
C GLN A 165 -10.46 10.43 13.08
N ASP A 166 -9.55 9.72 13.76
CA ASP A 166 -8.67 10.34 14.74
C ASP A 166 -7.49 11.04 14.04
N ARG A 167 -6.77 11.89 14.78
CA ARG A 167 -5.66 12.68 14.22
C ARG A 167 -4.57 11.81 13.60
N ARG A 168 -4.32 10.63 14.20
CA ARG A 168 -3.32 9.66 13.72
C ARG A 168 -3.72 9.11 12.36
N THR A 169 -4.96 8.67 12.21
CA THR A 169 -5.51 8.14 10.96
C THR A 169 -5.52 9.21 9.88
N ASP A 170 -5.91 10.44 10.21
CA ASP A 170 -5.86 11.57 9.29
C ASP A 170 -4.45 11.89 8.81
N ALA A 171 -3.45 11.81 9.70
CA ALA A 171 -2.05 11.96 9.33
C ALA A 171 -1.61 10.83 8.38
N PHE A 172 -1.96 9.58 8.70
CA PHE A 172 -1.67 8.43 7.84
C PHE A 172 -2.27 8.57 6.44
N ILE A 173 -3.56 8.91 6.33
CA ILE A 173 -4.26 9.07 5.04
C ILE A 173 -3.58 10.17 4.20
N ARG A 174 -3.19 11.29 4.83
CA ARG A 174 -2.47 12.38 4.16
C ARG A 174 -1.12 11.93 3.61
N VAL A 175 -0.35 11.18 4.40
CA VAL A 175 0.95 10.62 3.96
C VAL A 175 0.76 9.66 2.79
N CYS A 176 -0.25 8.78 2.85
CA CYS A 176 -0.55 7.85 1.77
C CYS A 176 -0.83 8.56 0.43
N GLY A 177 -1.57 9.69 0.48
CA GLY A 177 -1.86 10.49 -0.72
C GLY A 177 -0.62 11.05 -1.42
N GLY A 178 0.50 11.23 -0.71
CA GLY A 178 1.78 11.66 -1.28
C GLY A 178 2.64 10.52 -1.84
N ASP A 179 2.39 9.27 -1.43
CA ASP A 179 3.25 8.11 -1.68
C ASP A 179 2.76 7.25 -2.88
N ALA A 180 2.21 7.90 -3.91
CA ALA A 180 1.64 7.27 -5.11
C ALA A 180 0.50 6.26 -4.88
N ALA A 181 -0.04 6.16 -3.65
CA ALA A 181 -1.25 5.39 -3.41
C ALA A 181 -2.48 6.10 -3.98
N THR A 182 -3.45 5.34 -4.46
CA THR A 182 -4.74 5.89 -4.90
C THR A 182 -5.65 6.02 -3.68
N THR A 183 -5.80 7.23 -3.17
CA THR A 183 -6.71 7.52 -2.06
C THR A 183 -8.05 8.02 -2.58
N ARG A 184 -9.15 7.41 -2.14
CA ARG A 184 -10.53 7.82 -2.45
C ARG A 184 -11.40 7.74 -1.21
N ARG A 185 -12.38 8.62 -1.16
CA ARG A 185 -13.44 8.61 -0.15
C ARG A 185 -14.68 7.93 -0.70
N PHE A 186 -15.48 7.29 0.14
CA PHE A 186 -16.75 6.67 -0.25
C PHE A 186 -17.80 6.83 0.84
N ALA A 187 -19.04 7.09 0.46
CA ALA A 187 -20.18 7.18 1.38
C ALA A 187 -20.90 5.84 1.57
N ASN A 188 -20.77 4.91 0.60
CA ASN A 188 -21.46 3.63 0.62
C ASN A 188 -20.73 2.55 -0.21
N ARG A 189 -21.20 1.30 -0.12
CA ARG A 189 -20.59 0.14 -0.79
C ARG A 189 -20.61 0.23 -2.33
N VAL A 190 -21.58 0.91 -2.92
CA VAL A 190 -21.66 1.08 -4.39
C VAL A 190 -20.56 2.03 -4.87
N GLU A 191 -20.34 3.13 -4.15
CA GLU A 191 -19.23 4.05 -4.42
C GLU A 191 -17.87 3.38 -4.20
N LEU A 192 -17.71 2.62 -3.11
CA LEU A 192 -16.51 1.82 -2.85
C LEU A 192 -16.18 0.91 -4.04
N ALA A 193 -17.17 0.12 -4.49
CA ALA A 193 -17.00 -0.81 -5.61
C ALA A 193 -16.64 -0.06 -6.90
N SER A 194 -17.31 1.06 -7.18
CA SER A 194 -17.06 1.85 -8.39
C SER A 194 -15.65 2.46 -8.38
N HIS A 195 -15.25 3.09 -7.26
CA HIS A 195 -13.91 3.67 -7.12
C HIS A 195 -12.81 2.63 -7.21
N LEU A 196 -13.00 1.46 -6.60
CA LEU A 196 -12.03 0.39 -6.67
C LEU A 196 -11.90 -0.15 -8.10
N HIS A 197 -13.02 -0.45 -8.76
CA HIS A 197 -13.04 -0.91 -10.15
C HIS A 197 -12.29 0.06 -11.07
N ASP A 198 -12.66 1.35 -11.05
CA ASP A 198 -12.01 2.37 -11.88
C ASP A 198 -10.51 2.51 -11.60
N SER A 199 -10.09 2.31 -10.35
CA SER A 199 -8.68 2.42 -9.96
C SER A 199 -7.87 1.23 -10.47
N LEU A 200 -8.40 0.01 -10.32
CA LEU A 200 -7.78 -1.21 -10.83
C LEU A 200 -7.68 -1.19 -12.36
N THR A 201 -8.77 -0.85 -13.06
CA THR A 201 -8.75 -0.75 -14.54
C THR A 201 -7.75 0.29 -15.02
N ARG A 202 -7.66 1.45 -14.36
CA ARG A 202 -6.65 2.47 -14.71
C ARG A 202 -5.22 1.98 -14.47
N ALA A 203 -4.97 1.26 -13.37
CA ALA A 203 -3.67 0.67 -13.09
C ALA A 203 -3.28 -0.36 -14.15
N MET A 204 -4.20 -1.25 -14.53
CA MET A 204 -3.99 -2.24 -15.59
C MET A 204 -3.66 -1.58 -16.93
N VAL A 205 -4.44 -0.59 -17.36
CA VAL A 205 -4.17 0.16 -18.60
C VAL A 205 -2.81 0.86 -18.55
N ARG A 206 -2.45 1.46 -17.41
CA ARG A 206 -1.15 2.10 -17.22
C ARG A 206 -0.01 1.09 -17.34
N ASN A 207 -0.11 -0.05 -16.66
CA ASN A 207 0.92 -1.10 -16.70
C ASN A 207 1.10 -1.66 -18.11
N HIS A 208 0.00 -1.92 -18.82
CA HIS A 208 0.05 -2.38 -20.21
C HIS A 208 0.74 -1.38 -21.14
N ARG A 209 0.47 -0.08 -20.97
CA ARG A 209 1.16 0.99 -21.72
C ARG A 209 2.66 1.03 -21.41
N LEU A 210 3.03 0.89 -20.13
CA LEU A 210 4.44 0.87 -19.73
C LEU A 210 5.19 -0.33 -20.32
N GLN A 211 4.59 -1.52 -20.30
CA GLN A 211 5.16 -2.72 -20.91
C GLN A 211 5.33 -2.55 -22.43
N SER A 212 4.31 -2.02 -23.11
CA SER A 212 4.37 -1.75 -24.54
C SER A 212 5.46 -0.74 -24.91
N LEU A 213 5.65 0.31 -24.10
CA LEU A 213 6.73 1.28 -24.28
C LEU A 213 8.11 0.66 -24.02
N ALA A 214 8.26 -0.17 -22.99
CA ALA A 214 9.49 -0.87 -22.70
C ALA A 214 9.89 -1.81 -23.84
N ALA A 215 8.95 -2.59 -24.38
CA ALA A 215 9.16 -3.48 -25.52
C ALA A 215 9.58 -2.73 -26.79
N ARG A 216 9.00 -1.55 -27.05
CA ARG A 216 9.40 -0.70 -28.20
C ARG A 216 10.80 -0.12 -28.03
N THR A 217 11.17 0.22 -26.79
CA THR A 217 12.48 0.79 -26.48
C THR A 217 13.58 -0.26 -26.58
N SER A 218 13.33 -1.48 -26.09
CA SER A 218 14.29 -2.59 -26.19
C SER A 218 14.56 -3.03 -27.64
N LEU A 219 13.57 -2.94 -28.53
CA LEU A 219 13.75 -3.22 -29.96
C LEU A 219 14.54 -2.14 -30.70
N THR A 220 14.61 -0.93 -30.15
CA THR A 220 15.34 0.19 -30.79
C THR A 220 16.84 0.15 -30.46
N VAL A 221 17.23 -0.50 -29.36
CA VAL A 221 18.63 -0.81 -29.03
C VAL A 221 18.99 -2.18 -29.63
N GLY A 222 18.90 -2.29 -30.96
CA GLY A 222 19.57 -3.38 -31.66
C GLY A 222 21.07 -3.32 -31.39
N PRO A 223 21.79 -4.46 -31.33
CA PRO A 223 23.23 -4.44 -31.13
C PRO A 223 23.83 -3.53 -32.20
N ALA A 224 24.55 -2.49 -31.78
CA ALA A 224 25.47 -1.81 -32.68
C ALA A 224 26.28 -2.92 -33.35
N ALA A 225 26.15 -3.09 -34.65
CA ALA A 225 26.94 -4.07 -35.37
C ALA A 225 28.42 -3.69 -35.17
N TRP A 226 29.13 -4.49 -34.36
CA TRP A 226 30.60 -4.48 -34.28
C TRP A 226 31.13 -5.53 -35.25
#